data_AF-A0A956HCP3-F1
#
_entry.id   AF-A0A956HCP3-F1
#
_cell.length_a   1.000
_cell.length_b   1.000
_cell.length_c   1.000
_cell.angle_alpha   90.00
_cell.angle_beta   90.00
_cell.angle_gamma   90.00
#
_symmetry.space_group_name_H-M   'P 1'
#
loop_
_entity.id
_entity.type
_entity.pdbx_description
1 polymer ?
#
loop_
_entity_poly.entity_id
_entity_poly.type
_entity_poly.pdbx_seq_one_letter_code
_entity_poly.pdbx_strand_id
1 'polypeptide(L)'
;QVCEGFRELHKLGLTHRDITPDNIMVTHQGRQVKIMDFGLVQDSQGILKLFEERDVLAGHDFADNLDKGLIAGTPEYMAPEQITDPQSKDRERQETDTTADVFALSCLFYQLLNGEQLFPWAVGSGGASGKQGLVNYLRYRQAWTDADLRCPEWLDAELWSILRKGLARDPKQRQRTAQEL
;
A
#
# COMPACT_ATOMS: atom_id res chain seq x y z
N GLN A 1 8.28 2.64 14.32
CA GLN A 1 9.24 2.95 13.25
C GLN A 1 8.60 3.00 11.87
N VAL A 2 8.01 1.91 11.33
CA VAL A 2 7.35 1.95 10.00
C VAL A 2 6.24 3.02 9.95
N CYS A 3 5.20 2.92 10.81
CA CYS A 3 4.15 3.93 10.91
C CYS A 3 4.68 5.36 11.15
N GLU A 4 5.78 5.46 11.87
CA GLU A 4 6.42 6.72 12.22
C GLU A 4 7.05 7.40 11.00
N GLY A 5 7.70 6.63 10.12
CA GLY A 5 8.19 7.13 8.84
C GLY A 5 7.06 7.59 7.93
N PHE A 6 6.01 6.77 7.77
CA PHE A 6 4.85 7.14 6.95
C PHE A 6 4.06 8.32 7.53
N ARG A 7 4.01 8.48 8.86
CA ARG A 7 3.49 9.69 9.50
C ARG A 7 4.23 10.93 9.04
N GLU A 8 5.56 10.89 8.97
CA GLU A 8 6.33 12.05 8.49
C GLU A 8 6.09 12.32 6.99
N LEU A 9 5.95 11.28 6.15
CA LEU A 9 5.52 11.45 4.75
C LEU A 9 4.15 12.14 4.66
N HIS A 10 3.16 11.64 5.41
CA HIS A 10 1.80 12.18 5.39
C HIS A 10 1.73 13.63 5.88
N LYS A 11 2.54 14.02 6.87
CA LYS A 11 2.64 15.43 7.32
C LYS A 11 3.14 16.36 6.23
N LEU A 12 4.04 15.87 5.36
CA LEU A 12 4.50 16.57 4.17
C LEU A 12 3.47 16.52 3.03
N GLY A 13 2.30 15.92 3.25
CA GLY A 13 1.30 15.72 2.22
C GLY A 13 1.72 14.73 1.13
N LEU A 14 2.69 13.85 1.43
CA LEU A 14 3.13 12.78 0.54
C LEU A 14 2.42 11.48 0.90
N THR A 15 1.90 10.79 -0.11
CA THR A 15 1.33 9.45 -0.01
C THR A 15 2.17 8.50 -0.85
N HIS A 16 2.60 7.38 -0.30
CA HIS A 16 3.54 6.46 -0.94
C HIS A 16 2.94 5.61 -2.05
N ARG A 17 1.72 5.10 -1.84
CA ARG A 17 0.91 4.29 -2.78
C ARG A 17 1.47 2.92 -3.19
N ASP A 18 2.72 2.62 -2.86
CA ASP A 18 3.34 1.30 -3.11
C ASP A 18 4.06 0.75 -1.86
N ILE A 19 3.35 0.67 -0.75
CA ILE A 19 3.91 0.13 0.50
C ILE A 19 3.97 -1.39 0.40
N THR A 20 5.18 -1.94 0.40
CA THR A 20 5.47 -3.37 0.34
C THR A 20 6.67 -3.69 1.25
N PRO A 21 6.92 -4.97 1.60
CA PRO A 21 8.14 -5.36 2.28
C PRO A 21 9.42 -4.95 1.54
N ASP A 22 9.43 -5.01 0.21
CA ASP A 22 10.59 -4.68 -0.62
C ASP A 22 10.96 -3.19 -0.52
N ASN A 23 9.97 -2.34 -0.24
CA ASN A 23 10.14 -0.90 -0.06
C ASN A 23 10.42 -0.50 1.40
N ILE A 24 10.66 -1.47 2.29
CA ILE A 24 10.95 -1.23 3.71
C ILE A 24 12.25 -1.94 4.09
N MET A 25 13.34 -1.19 4.20
CA MET A 25 14.63 -1.73 4.59
C MET A 25 14.85 -1.65 6.09
N VAL A 26 15.39 -2.73 6.66
CA VAL A 26 15.92 -2.76 8.02
C VAL A 26 17.44 -2.66 7.97
N THR A 27 18.00 -1.67 8.67
CA THR A 27 19.47 -1.48 8.73
C THR A 27 20.17 -2.67 9.38
N HIS A 28 21.46 -2.86 9.09
CA HIS A 28 22.24 -4.05 9.50
C HIS A 28 22.21 -4.34 11.02
N GLN A 29 22.01 -3.32 11.86
CA GLN A 29 21.89 -3.48 13.32
C GLN A 29 20.45 -3.64 13.81
N GLY A 30 19.45 -3.72 12.93
CA GLY A 30 18.03 -3.84 13.28
C GLY A 30 17.40 -2.60 13.90
N ARG A 31 18.17 -1.51 14.07
CA ARG A 31 17.77 -0.35 14.88
C ARG A 31 16.93 0.67 14.14
N GLN A 32 17.04 0.72 12.81
CA GLN A 32 16.37 1.70 11.98
C GLN A 32 15.70 1.04 10.79
N VAL A 33 14.48 1.49 10.51
CA VAL A 33 13.74 1.24 9.28
C VAL A 33 13.92 2.41 8.32
N LYS A 34 14.12 2.12 7.04
CA LYS A 34 14.13 3.11 5.95
C LYS A 34 13.04 2.78 4.94
N ILE A 35 12.30 3.80 4.52
CA ILE A 35 11.30 3.72 3.45
C ILE A 35 12.03 4.00 2.13
N MET A 36 11.75 3.18 1.13
CA MET A 36 12.41 3.17 -0.19
C MET A 36 11.38 3.33 -1.30
N ASP A 37 11.85 3.65 -2.50
CA ASP A 37 11.06 3.73 -3.74
C ASP A 37 9.87 4.70 -3.70
N PHE A 38 10.17 5.96 -4.03
CA PHE A 38 9.18 7.03 -4.13
C PHE A 38 8.56 7.14 -5.54
N GLY A 39 8.74 6.12 -6.40
CA GLY A 39 8.36 6.17 -7.82
C GLY A 39 6.86 6.29 -8.08
N LEU A 40 6.02 5.96 -7.10
CA LEU A 40 4.55 6.09 -7.14
C LEU A 40 4.00 7.13 -6.15
N VAL A 41 4.87 7.93 -5.53
CA VAL A 41 4.45 8.90 -4.52
C VAL A 41 3.58 9.98 -5.12
N GLN A 42 2.45 10.21 -4.47
CA GLN A 42 1.58 11.34 -4.74
C GLN A 42 1.96 12.49 -3.82
N ASP A 43 2.31 13.63 -4.41
CA ASP A 43 2.68 14.83 -3.69
C ASP A 43 1.56 15.88 -3.76
N SER A 44 0.86 16.05 -2.65
CA SER A 44 -0.26 16.97 -2.54
C SER A 44 0.16 18.43 -2.26
N GLN A 45 1.42 18.67 -1.90
CA GLN A 45 1.94 20.00 -1.58
C GLN A 45 2.88 20.55 -2.65
N GLY A 46 3.20 19.77 -3.69
CA GLY A 46 4.12 20.16 -4.76
C GLY A 46 5.58 20.24 -4.27
N ILE A 47 5.88 19.67 -3.11
CA ILE A 47 7.20 19.64 -2.50
C ILE A 47 8.22 18.93 -3.38
N LEU A 48 7.87 17.80 -3.99
CA LEU A 48 8.74 17.04 -4.89
C LEU A 48 9.06 17.83 -6.18
N LYS A 49 8.09 18.61 -6.69
CA LYS A 49 8.33 19.51 -7.85
C LYS A 49 9.36 20.60 -7.53
N LEU A 50 9.45 21.05 -6.27
CA LEU A 50 10.46 22.02 -5.83
C LEU A 50 11.86 21.39 -5.71
N PHE A 51 11.96 20.07 -5.54
CA PHE A 51 13.22 19.33 -5.51
C PHE A 51 13.72 18.94 -6.91
N GLU A 52 12.83 18.78 -7.89
CA GLU A 52 13.20 18.58 -9.31
C GLU A 52 13.99 19.77 -9.88
N GLU A 53 13.75 21.00 -9.41
CA GLU A 53 14.51 22.20 -9.82
C GLU A 53 15.91 22.30 -9.18
N ARG A 54 16.28 21.38 -8.25
CA ARG A 54 17.49 21.49 -7.41
C ARG A 54 18.43 20.27 -7.41
N ASP A 55 18.31 19.41 -8.43
CA ASP A 55 19.18 18.25 -8.76
C ASP A 55 18.96 16.93 -8.00
N VAL A 56 18.98 15.84 -8.80
CA VAL A 56 19.10 14.38 -8.51
C VAL A 56 17.87 13.58 -8.00
N LEU A 57 16.77 13.58 -8.75
CA LEU A 57 15.87 12.40 -8.85
C LEU A 57 15.56 11.98 -10.30
N ALA A 58 16.28 12.52 -11.29
CA ALA A 58 16.26 12.01 -12.66
C ALA A 58 17.13 10.75 -12.74
N GLY A 59 16.57 9.61 -12.34
CA GLY A 59 17.29 8.35 -12.30
C GLY A 59 16.36 7.15 -12.22
N HIS A 60 15.58 6.92 -13.29
CA HIS A 60 15.59 5.69 -14.08
C HIS A 60 14.33 5.64 -14.96
N ASP A 61 14.56 5.40 -16.25
CA ASP A 61 13.55 5.08 -17.25
C ASP A 61 12.62 3.96 -16.77
N PHE A 62 11.42 4.32 -16.30
CA PHE A 62 10.32 3.38 -16.09
C PHE A 62 9.25 3.51 -17.19
N ALA A 63 9.66 3.97 -18.37
CA ALA A 63 8.80 4.08 -19.55
C ALA A 63 8.91 2.88 -20.52
N ASP A 64 9.95 2.06 -20.42
CA ASP A 64 10.17 0.95 -21.37
C ASP A 64 9.87 -0.41 -20.73
N ASN A 65 8.57 -0.72 -20.68
CA ASN A 65 7.99 -2.03 -21.00
C ASN A 65 6.47 -1.89 -20.87
N LEU A 66 5.89 -1.40 -21.95
CA LEU A 66 4.48 -1.13 -22.16
C LEU A 66 3.74 -2.44 -22.49
N ASP A 67 3.55 -3.28 -21.48
CA ASP A 67 2.35 -4.14 -21.32
C ASP A 67 1.47 -3.58 -20.17
N LYS A 68 1.71 -2.30 -19.85
CA LYS A 68 1.06 -1.50 -18.79
C LYS A 68 -0.30 -1.02 -19.26
N GLY A 69 -1.35 -1.78 -18.95
CA GLY A 69 -2.73 -1.36 -19.24
C GLY A 69 -3.71 -1.45 -18.08
N LEU A 70 -3.44 -2.18 -16.99
CA LEU A 70 -4.50 -2.42 -16.00
C LEU A 70 -4.23 -1.94 -14.57
N ILE A 71 -3.04 -2.09 -13.98
CA ILE A 71 -2.78 -1.68 -12.59
C ILE A 71 -1.29 -1.30 -12.44
N ALA A 72 -0.98 -0.15 -11.83
CA ALA A 72 0.38 0.25 -11.46
C ALA A 72 0.58 0.06 -9.94
N GLY A 73 1.62 -0.67 -9.54
CA GLY A 73 1.93 -1.02 -8.13
C GLY A 73 1.75 -2.51 -7.83
N THR A 74 1.94 -2.90 -6.57
CA THR A 74 1.87 -4.30 -6.11
C THR A 74 0.45 -4.67 -5.66
N PRO A 75 -0.34 -5.43 -6.46
CA PRO A 75 -1.77 -5.63 -6.23
C PRO A 75 -2.09 -6.39 -4.94
N GLU A 76 -1.12 -7.03 -4.30
CA GLU A 76 -1.21 -7.72 -3.00
C GLU A 76 -1.45 -6.78 -1.83
N TYR A 77 -0.89 -5.57 -1.86
CA TYR A 77 -1.01 -4.59 -0.77
C TYR A 77 -1.94 -3.42 -1.13
N MET A 78 -2.29 -3.30 -2.40
CA MET A 78 -3.07 -2.20 -2.95
C MET A 78 -4.46 -2.08 -2.30
N ALA A 79 -4.85 -0.85 -1.95
CA ALA A 79 -6.18 -0.57 -1.42
C ALA A 79 -7.26 -0.80 -2.50
N PRO A 80 -8.48 -1.27 -2.14
CA PRO A 80 -9.55 -1.55 -3.09
C PRO A 80 -9.85 -0.40 -4.06
N GLU A 81 -9.83 0.84 -3.57
CA GLU A 81 -10.10 2.04 -4.37
C GLU A 81 -9.02 2.30 -5.44
N GLN A 82 -7.76 1.93 -5.19
CA GLN A 82 -6.66 2.07 -6.14
C GLN A 82 -6.75 1.02 -7.28
N ILE A 83 -7.37 -0.13 -7.01
CA ILE A 83 -7.61 -1.20 -8.00
C ILE A 83 -8.74 -0.80 -8.96
N THR A 84 -9.82 -0.21 -8.42
CA THR A 84 -11.02 0.11 -9.20
C THR A 84 -10.88 1.36 -10.07
N ASP A 85 -9.95 2.25 -9.72
CA ASP A 85 -9.74 3.50 -10.44
C ASP A 85 -8.25 3.90 -10.54
N PRO A 86 -7.43 3.11 -11.28
CA PRO A 86 -5.99 3.36 -11.40
C PRO A 86 -5.66 4.61 -12.23
N GLN A 87 -6.64 5.17 -12.96
CA GLN A 87 -6.48 6.33 -13.84
C GLN A 87 -6.99 7.65 -13.26
N SER A 88 -7.20 7.76 -11.95
CA SER A 88 -7.57 9.01 -11.29
C SER A 88 -6.46 10.09 -11.29
N LYS A 89 -5.50 10.05 -12.22
CA LYS A 89 -4.47 11.08 -12.40
C LYS A 89 -5.07 12.47 -12.66
N ASP A 90 -6.28 12.52 -13.21
CA ASP A 90 -7.04 13.75 -13.48
C ASP A 90 -8.10 14.11 -12.42
N ARG A 91 -8.18 13.37 -11.30
CA ARG A 91 -9.12 13.73 -10.22
C ARG A 91 -8.45 14.65 -9.22
N GLU A 92 -9.13 15.75 -8.89
CA GLU A 92 -8.87 16.47 -7.65
C GLU A 92 -8.86 15.49 -6.47
N ARG A 93 -7.82 15.62 -5.66
CA ARG A 93 -7.61 15.09 -4.30
C ARG A 93 -8.81 14.34 -3.74
N GLN A 94 -8.64 13.08 -3.39
CA GLN A 94 -9.51 12.47 -2.41
C GLN A 94 -8.81 12.50 -1.05
N GLU A 95 -9.54 12.85 0.01
CA GLU A 95 -9.11 12.71 1.42
C GLU A 95 -8.68 11.26 1.78
N THR A 96 -8.87 10.33 0.85
CA THR A 96 -8.62 8.89 0.98
C THR A 96 -7.21 8.46 0.57
N ASP A 97 -6.35 9.37 0.09
CA ASP A 97 -5.01 8.98 -0.39
C ASP A 97 -4.16 8.42 0.76
N THR A 98 -4.11 9.07 1.92
CA THR A 98 -3.39 8.56 3.10
C THR A 98 -4.02 7.30 3.69
N THR A 99 -5.33 7.08 3.46
CA THR A 99 -6.01 5.88 3.93
C THR A 99 -5.73 4.66 3.04
N ALA A 100 -5.25 4.87 1.82
CA ALA A 100 -4.69 3.80 0.98
C ALA A 100 -3.35 3.29 1.54
N ASP A 101 -2.47 4.18 1.98
CA ASP A 101 -1.22 3.80 2.68
C ASP A 101 -1.52 3.07 4.00
N VAL A 102 -2.54 3.51 4.75
CA VAL A 102 -3.03 2.80 5.95
C VAL A 102 -3.46 1.36 5.64
N PHE A 103 -4.17 1.14 4.53
CA PHE A 103 -4.58 -0.20 4.12
C PHE A 103 -3.38 -1.08 3.78
N ALA A 104 -2.42 -0.54 3.01
CA ALA A 104 -1.22 -1.27 2.63
C ALA A 104 -0.33 -1.59 3.84
N LEU A 105 -0.18 -0.66 4.78
CA LEU A 105 0.47 -0.88 6.08
C LEU A 105 -0.21 -1.98 6.89
N SER A 106 -1.55 -2.00 6.88
CA SER A 106 -2.30 -3.04 7.59
C SER A 106 -2.14 -4.42 6.93
N CYS A 107 -2.04 -4.49 5.61
CA CYS A 107 -1.69 -5.72 4.89
C CYS A 107 -0.28 -6.21 5.24
N LEU A 108 0.69 -5.29 5.29
CA LEU A 108 2.06 -5.58 5.71
C LEU A 108 2.10 -6.13 7.14
N PHE A 109 1.45 -5.44 8.09
CA PHE A 109 1.41 -5.91 9.47
C PHE A 109 0.68 -7.24 9.62
N TYR A 110 -0.42 -7.46 8.89
CA TYR A 110 -1.07 -8.77 8.84
C TYR A 110 -0.08 -9.86 8.43
N GLN A 111 0.74 -9.61 7.40
CA GLN A 111 1.76 -10.55 6.96
C GLN A 111 2.86 -10.77 8.00
N LEU A 112 3.33 -9.71 8.66
CA LEU A 112 4.34 -9.85 9.72
C LEU A 112 3.82 -10.65 10.91
N LEU A 113 2.53 -10.53 11.23
CA LEU A 113 1.87 -11.21 12.34
C LEU A 113 1.54 -12.67 12.02
N ASN A 114 1.14 -12.96 10.78
CA ASN A 114 0.69 -14.29 10.36
C ASN A 114 1.73 -15.11 9.60
N GLY A 115 2.82 -14.49 9.14
CA GLY A 115 3.82 -15.11 8.26
C GLY A 115 3.38 -15.29 6.80
N GLU A 116 2.14 -14.92 6.46
CA GLU A 116 1.55 -15.07 5.13
C GLU A 116 0.88 -13.78 4.68
N GLN A 117 0.96 -13.47 3.37
CA GLN A 117 0.25 -12.33 2.80
C GLN A 117 -1.26 -12.47 2.99
N LEU A 118 -1.94 -11.35 3.17
CA LEU A 118 -3.41 -11.34 3.24
C LEU A 118 -4.05 -11.71 1.89
N PHE A 119 -3.46 -11.23 0.78
CA PHE A 119 -3.98 -11.44 -0.57
C PHE A 119 -2.92 -12.03 -1.51
N PRO A 120 -2.49 -13.28 -1.30
CA PRO A 120 -1.41 -13.88 -2.08
C PRO A 120 -1.82 -14.10 -3.54
N TRP A 121 -1.01 -13.61 -4.48
CA TRP A 121 -1.30 -13.71 -5.92
C TRP A 121 -1.51 -15.13 -6.40
N ALA A 122 -0.69 -16.07 -5.95
CA ALA A 122 -0.77 -17.47 -6.38
C ALA A 122 -2.13 -18.10 -6.06
N VAL A 123 -2.73 -17.75 -4.92
CA VAL A 123 -4.06 -18.23 -4.51
C VAL A 123 -5.14 -17.53 -5.32
N GLY A 124 -5.10 -16.19 -5.39
CA GLY A 124 -6.16 -15.43 -6.04
C GLY A 124 -6.20 -15.58 -7.56
N SER A 125 -5.04 -15.74 -8.21
CA SER A 125 -4.96 -15.95 -9.65
C SER A 125 -5.36 -17.38 -10.07
N GLY A 126 -5.34 -18.34 -9.13
CA GLY A 126 -5.56 -19.76 -9.41
C GLY A 126 -4.48 -20.35 -10.32
N GLY A 127 -3.25 -19.82 -10.25
CA GLY A 127 -2.12 -20.22 -11.11
C GLY A 127 -2.18 -19.67 -12.53
N ALA A 128 -3.20 -18.89 -12.89
CA ALA A 128 -3.27 -18.26 -14.20
C ALA A 128 -2.35 -17.04 -14.30
N SER A 129 -1.72 -16.85 -15.44
CA SER A 129 -0.87 -15.69 -15.76
C SER A 129 -1.62 -14.68 -16.63
N GLY A 130 -1.05 -13.47 -16.76
CA GLY A 130 -1.57 -12.42 -17.63
C GLY A 130 -2.97 -11.93 -17.23
N LYS A 131 -3.75 -11.48 -18.23
CA LYS A 131 -5.07 -10.87 -18.01
C LYS A 131 -6.04 -11.77 -17.26
N GLN A 132 -6.04 -13.07 -17.55
CA GLN A 132 -6.95 -14.01 -16.87
C GLN A 132 -6.57 -14.19 -15.40
N GLY A 133 -5.27 -14.30 -15.10
CA GLY A 133 -4.76 -14.33 -13.72
C GLY A 133 -5.19 -13.10 -12.94
N LEU A 134 -5.05 -11.91 -13.55
CA LEU A 134 -5.49 -10.67 -12.95
C LEU A 134 -7.00 -10.64 -12.68
N VAL A 135 -7.84 -11.02 -13.66
CA VAL A 135 -9.30 -11.06 -13.46
C VAL A 135 -9.69 -12.01 -12.33
N ASN A 136 -9.07 -13.19 -12.26
CA ASN A 136 -9.29 -14.14 -11.17
C ASN A 136 -8.89 -13.52 -9.82
N TYR A 137 -7.70 -12.92 -9.78
CA TYR A 137 -7.16 -12.30 -8.58
C TYR A 137 -8.04 -11.17 -8.04
N LEU A 138 -8.56 -10.31 -8.92
CA LEU A 138 -9.46 -9.23 -8.52
C LEU A 138 -10.79 -9.76 -7.97
N ARG A 139 -11.35 -10.81 -8.56
CA ARG A 139 -12.55 -11.48 -8.03
C ARG A 139 -12.29 -12.09 -6.66
N TYR A 140 -11.13 -12.73 -6.48
CA TYR A 140 -10.70 -13.25 -5.19
C TYR A 140 -10.64 -12.16 -4.11
N ARG A 141 -10.00 -11.02 -4.40
CA ARG A 141 -9.98 -9.87 -3.47
C ARG A 141 -11.39 -9.33 -3.16
N GLN A 142 -12.27 -9.28 -4.15
CA GLN A 142 -13.65 -8.81 -3.97
C GLN A 142 -14.53 -9.78 -3.17
N ALA A 143 -14.19 -11.06 -3.09
CA ALA A 143 -14.93 -12.05 -2.32
C ALA A 143 -14.58 -12.04 -0.82
N TRP A 144 -13.41 -11.53 -0.46
CA TRP A 144 -12.85 -11.57 0.89
C TRP A 144 -13.64 -10.75 1.92
N THR A 145 -13.85 -11.26 3.13
CA THR A 145 -14.59 -10.59 4.19
C THR A 145 -13.81 -10.54 5.50
N ASP A 146 -14.26 -9.74 6.48
CA ASP A 146 -13.67 -9.73 7.82
C ASP A 146 -13.61 -11.13 8.48
N ALA A 147 -14.47 -12.08 8.07
CA ALA A 147 -14.44 -13.45 8.58
C ALA A 147 -13.24 -14.27 8.08
N ASP A 148 -12.61 -13.84 7.00
CA ASP A 148 -11.41 -14.47 6.43
C ASP A 148 -10.12 -13.97 7.11
N LEU A 149 -10.21 -12.94 7.98
CA LEU A 149 -9.08 -12.49 8.78
C LEU A 149 -8.73 -13.48 9.88
N ARG A 150 -7.43 -13.78 9.99
CA ARG A 150 -6.89 -14.55 11.10
C ARG A 150 -6.20 -13.63 12.10
N CYS A 151 -6.75 -13.57 13.31
CA CYS A 151 -6.08 -12.97 14.47
C CYS A 151 -5.20 -14.04 15.12
N PRO A 152 -3.88 -13.83 15.26
CA PRO A 152 -3.05 -14.74 16.03
C PRO A 152 -3.54 -14.82 17.49
N GLU A 153 -3.57 -16.02 18.08
CA GLU A 153 -4.08 -16.24 19.45
C GLU A 153 -3.30 -15.46 20.52
N TRP A 154 -2.03 -15.17 20.25
CA TRP A 154 -1.15 -14.43 21.14
C TRP A 154 -1.29 -12.91 21.02
N LEU A 155 -2.04 -12.41 20.04
CA LEU A 155 -2.18 -10.98 19.77
C LEU A 155 -3.27 -10.37 20.64
N ASP A 156 -2.97 -9.20 21.21
CA ASP A 156 -3.94 -8.44 21.98
C ASP A 156 -5.13 -7.96 21.13
N ALA A 157 -6.32 -7.97 21.73
CA ALA A 157 -7.57 -7.64 21.04
C ALA A 157 -7.66 -6.16 20.61
N GLU A 158 -7.03 -5.24 21.36
CA GLU A 158 -6.97 -3.83 21.00
C GLU A 158 -6.08 -3.63 19.76
N LEU A 159 -4.89 -4.24 19.77
CA LEU A 159 -3.97 -4.19 18.63
C LEU A 159 -4.60 -4.82 17.38
N TRP A 160 -5.32 -5.93 17.54
CA TRP A 160 -6.08 -6.53 16.45
C TRP A 160 -7.18 -5.61 15.92
N SER A 161 -7.92 -4.92 16.81
CA SER A 161 -8.97 -3.99 16.42
C SER A 161 -8.44 -2.83 15.58
N ILE A 162 -7.27 -2.30 15.94
CA ILE A 162 -6.57 -1.24 15.19
C ILE A 162 -6.19 -1.75 13.80
N LEU A 163 -5.55 -2.91 13.70
CA LEU A 163 -5.17 -3.52 12.42
C LEU A 163 -6.40 -3.78 11.53
N ARG A 164 -7.44 -4.41 12.10
CA ARG A 164 -8.67 -4.76 11.37
C ARG A 164 -9.36 -3.51 10.81
N LYS A 165 -9.40 -2.41 11.58
CA LYS A 165 -9.95 -1.14 11.11
C LYS A 165 -9.21 -0.60 9.89
N GLY A 166 -7.88 -0.74 9.86
CA GLY A 166 -7.06 -0.32 8.72
C GLY A 166 -7.32 -1.12 7.44
N LEU A 167 -7.85 -2.33 7.56
CA LEU A 167 -8.23 -3.21 6.44
C LEU A 167 -9.66 -2.99 5.92
N ALA A 168 -10.40 -2.01 6.45
CA ALA A 168 -11.76 -1.74 6.00
C ALA A 168 -11.80 -1.42 4.49
N ARG A 169 -12.80 -1.94 3.77
CA ARG A 169 -12.91 -1.69 2.32
C ARG A 169 -13.20 -0.23 2.00
N ASP A 170 -14.10 0.38 2.76
CA ASP A 170 -14.40 1.81 2.63
C ASP A 170 -13.27 2.63 3.29
N PRO A 171 -12.55 3.46 2.53
CA PRO A 171 -11.47 4.29 3.08
C PRO A 171 -11.93 5.22 4.22
N LYS A 172 -13.23 5.58 4.29
CA LYS A 172 -13.78 6.41 5.37
C LYS A 172 -13.90 5.67 6.71
N GLN A 173 -13.84 4.34 6.69
CA GLN A 173 -13.90 3.50 7.89
C GLN A 173 -12.51 3.19 8.47
N ARG A 174 -11.44 3.53 7.74
CA ARG A 174 -10.06 3.35 8.17
C ARG A 174 -9.60 4.48 9.08
N GLN A 175 -8.46 4.28 9.73
CA GLN A 175 -7.61 5.36 10.24
C GLN A 175 -7.34 6.37 9.14
N ARG A 176 -7.30 7.67 9.49
CA ARG A 176 -7.03 8.72 8.49
C ARG A 176 -5.57 8.72 8.04
N THR A 177 -4.66 8.39 8.95
CA THR A 177 -3.22 8.45 8.70
C THR A 177 -2.49 7.33 9.44
N ALA A 178 -1.24 7.08 9.03
CA ALA A 178 -0.34 6.16 9.73
C ALA A 178 -0.06 6.56 11.21
N GLN A 179 -0.41 7.77 11.65
CA GLN A 179 -0.27 8.16 13.07
C GLN A 179 -1.29 7.48 13.97
N GLU A 180 -2.48 7.16 13.44
CA GLU A 180 -3.58 6.55 14.17
C GLU A 180 -3.48 5.00 14.20
N LEU A 181 -2.40 4.46 13.65
CA LEU A 181 -2.10 3.05 13.41
C LEU A 181 -0.90 2.62 14.24
#